data_AF-A0A6J2KCD5-F1
#
_entry.id   AF-A0A6J2KCD5-F1
#
_cell.length_a   1.000
_cell.length_b   1.000
_cell.length_c   1.000
_cell.angle_alpha   90.00
_cell.angle_beta   90.00
_cell.angle_gamma   90.00
#
_symmetry.space_group_name_H-M   'P 1'
#
loop_
_entity.id
_entity.type
_entity.pdbx_description
1 polymer ?
#
loop_
_entity_poly.entity_id
_entity_poly.type
_entity_poly.pdbx_seq_one_letter_code
_entity_poly.pdbx_strand_id
1 'polypeptide(L)'
;MWLQAICIYSVFIIIECGIPTAAEEHSLWRWTCENNRCTKIRNEPENKEPVLSLEACKMFCDDYGLLWPKPTIETNLGNFLSKINMNTIDIQITKQGKSDDLLTAAADRFKTLVSSSVPKGFSAKAAGKSVTVFLVNDNPYIREFSLDMDESYELYISSTSSDKVNATIRGNSFFGVRHGLETLSQLIVYDDIRNNLLIVRDVTIKDRPVYPYRGILLDTARNFYSIESIKRTIDAMAAVKLNTFHWHITDSQSFPLVLQKRPNLSKLGAYSPTKVYTKQDIRDVVAYGLERGVRVLPEFDAPAHVGEGWQDTGLTVCFKAEPWTKFCVEPPCGQLNPTKEELYDYLEDIYVEMAEAFESTDMFHMGGDEVSERCWNSSEEIQNFMIQNRWNLDKSSFLKLWNYFQKNAQDRAYKAFGKRLPLILWTSTLTDYTHVEKFLDKDEYIIQVWTTGADPQIQGLLQKGYRLIMSNYDALYFDCGFGAWVGSGNNWCSPYIGWQKVYGNSPAVMALSYRDQILGGEVALWSEQSDPATLDGRLWPRAAAFAERMWAEPSTAWQDAEHRMLHVRERLVRMGIQAESLEPEWCYQNQGLCYG
;
A
#
# COMPACT_ATOMS: atom_id res chain seq x y z
N MET A 1 66.90 -22.31 -51.01
CA MET A 1 68.15 -22.80 -50.40
C MET A 1 68.49 -21.84 -49.27
N TRP A 2 68.44 -22.12 -47.96
CA TRP A 2 68.23 -23.31 -47.14
C TRP A 2 67.67 -22.85 -45.78
N LEU A 3 66.84 -23.69 -45.16
CA LEU A 3 66.43 -23.62 -43.75
C LEU A 3 67.59 -23.86 -42.80
N GLN A 4 67.54 -23.28 -41.59
CA GLN A 4 67.94 -23.86 -40.30
C GLN A 4 67.53 -22.86 -39.19
N ALA A 5 66.45 -23.08 -38.43
CA ALA A 5 66.29 -24.00 -37.30
C ALA A 5 67.26 -23.72 -36.14
N ILE A 6 66.83 -22.88 -35.18
CA ILE A 6 67.44 -22.76 -33.86
C ILE A 6 66.43 -23.31 -32.85
N CYS A 7 66.73 -24.48 -32.29
CA CYS A 7 66.05 -25.06 -31.14
C CYS A 7 66.50 -24.34 -29.87
N ILE A 8 65.56 -23.72 -29.16
CA ILE A 8 65.76 -23.29 -27.78
C ILE A 8 65.04 -24.32 -26.89
N TYR A 9 65.82 -24.99 -26.04
CA TYR A 9 65.30 -25.83 -24.95
C TYR A 9 64.68 -24.93 -23.89
N SER A 10 63.36 -24.97 -23.73
CA SER A 10 62.66 -24.38 -22.60
C SER A 10 62.13 -25.51 -21.72
N VAL A 11 62.70 -25.63 -20.52
CA VAL A 11 62.29 -26.55 -19.46
C VAL A 11 60.89 -26.13 -19.00
N PHE A 12 59.90 -27.01 -19.16
CA PHE A 12 58.58 -26.85 -18.54
C PHE A 12 58.71 -27.18 -17.05
N ILE A 13 58.69 -26.15 -16.20
CA ILE A 13 58.32 -26.32 -14.79
C ILE A 13 56.81 -26.17 -14.74
N ILE A 14 56.11 -27.29 -14.67
CA ILE A 14 54.69 -27.32 -14.31
C ILE A 14 54.64 -26.97 -12.82
N ILE A 15 54.37 -25.70 -12.51
CA ILE A 15 53.89 -25.32 -11.20
C ILE A 15 52.42 -25.71 -11.20
N GLU A 16 52.09 -26.86 -10.60
CA GLU A 16 50.75 -27.13 -10.12
C GLU A 16 50.42 -26.08 -9.05
N CYS A 17 49.91 -24.93 -9.49
CA CYS A 17 49.17 -24.05 -8.62
C CYS A 17 47.85 -24.76 -8.34
N GLY A 18 47.84 -25.59 -7.29
CA GLY A 18 46.60 -26.04 -6.68
C GLY A 18 45.77 -24.80 -6.36
N ILE A 19 44.68 -24.62 -7.11
CA ILE A 19 43.61 -23.69 -6.72
C ILE A 19 43.21 -24.15 -5.32
N PRO A 20 43.28 -23.30 -4.27
CA PRO A 20 42.70 -23.65 -3.00
C PRO A 20 41.21 -23.90 -3.29
N THR A 21 40.76 -25.13 -3.13
CA THR A 21 39.34 -25.42 -2.99
C THR A 21 38.84 -24.47 -1.90
N ALA A 22 37.91 -23.57 -2.25
CA ALA A 22 37.28 -22.68 -1.29
C ALA A 22 36.85 -23.52 -0.09
N ALA A 23 37.55 -23.37 1.04
CA ALA A 23 37.05 -23.89 2.30
C ALA A 23 35.65 -23.31 2.47
N GLU A 24 34.64 -24.13 2.75
CA GLU A 24 33.32 -23.64 3.14
C GLU A 24 33.55 -22.70 4.33
N GLU A 25 33.57 -21.38 4.10
CA GLU A 25 33.67 -20.40 5.17
C GLU A 25 32.39 -20.53 6.00
N HIS A 26 32.48 -21.33 7.07
CA HIS A 26 31.41 -21.43 8.04
C HIS A 26 31.16 -20.05 8.62
N SER A 27 29.89 -19.61 8.63
CA SER A 27 29.51 -18.41 9.37
C SER A 27 30.07 -18.50 10.79
N LEU A 28 30.83 -17.47 11.19
CA LEU A 28 31.47 -17.38 12.50
C LEU A 28 30.46 -17.26 13.64
N TRP A 29 29.19 -17.01 13.31
CA TRP A 29 28.11 -16.71 14.25
C TRP A 29 26.95 -17.67 14.09
N ARG A 30 26.29 -17.93 15.22
CA ARG A 30 25.03 -18.66 15.33
C ARG A 30 24.11 -17.95 16.31
N TRP A 31 22.84 -18.33 16.32
CA TRP A 31 21.87 -17.78 17.25
C TRP A 31 21.20 -18.86 18.09
N THR A 32 20.88 -18.52 19.34
CA THR A 32 20.08 -19.35 20.25
C THR A 32 18.92 -18.53 20.78
N CYS A 33 17.77 -19.18 20.98
CA CYS A 33 16.61 -18.52 21.56
C CYS A 33 16.71 -18.53 23.10
N GLU A 34 16.73 -17.35 23.70
CA GLU A 34 16.78 -17.15 25.14
C GLU A 34 15.76 -16.07 25.53
N ASN A 35 14.75 -16.42 26.33
CA ASN A 35 13.69 -15.50 26.76
C ASN A 35 13.03 -14.73 25.59
N ASN A 36 12.64 -15.45 24.53
CA ASN A 36 12.06 -14.92 23.30
C ASN A 36 12.96 -13.91 22.54
N ARG A 37 14.28 -14.10 22.64
CA ARG A 37 15.28 -13.31 21.92
C ARG A 37 16.35 -14.22 21.32
N CYS A 38 16.72 -13.95 20.09
CA CYS A 38 17.84 -14.59 19.42
C CYS A 38 19.15 -13.94 19.85
N THR A 39 19.87 -14.60 20.76
CA THR A 39 21.20 -14.18 21.24
C THR A 39 22.27 -14.65 20.26
N LYS A 40 23.14 -13.72 19.83
CA LYS A 40 24.26 -14.02 18.93
C LYS A 40 25.42 -14.65 19.70
N ILE A 41 25.86 -15.83 19.28
CA ILE A 41 26.93 -16.60 19.92
C ILE A 41 27.94 -17.05 18.86
N ARG A 42 29.21 -17.20 19.25
CA ARG A 42 30.25 -17.72 18.37
C ARG A 42 29.96 -19.17 17.97
N ASN A 43 30.14 -19.48 16.69
CA ASN A 43 30.02 -20.82 16.15
C ASN A 43 31.36 -21.56 16.29
N GLU A 44 31.59 -22.15 17.47
CA GLU A 44 32.82 -22.90 17.74
C GLU A 44 32.78 -24.29 17.05
N PRO A 45 33.87 -24.75 16.41
CA PRO A 45 33.92 -26.05 15.72
C PRO A 45 33.61 -27.27 16.61
N GLU A 46 33.84 -27.14 17.91
CA GLU A 46 33.62 -28.19 18.91
C GLU A 46 32.16 -28.28 19.37
N ASN A 47 31.29 -27.36 18.93
CA ASN A 47 29.89 -27.34 19.32
C ASN A 47 29.14 -28.56 18.74
N LYS A 48 28.51 -29.33 19.63
CA LYS A 48 27.70 -30.50 19.26
C LYS A 48 26.21 -30.16 19.07
N GLU A 49 25.79 -28.95 19.43
CA GLU A 49 24.41 -28.51 19.28
C GLU A 49 24.08 -28.08 17.83
N PRO A 50 22.84 -28.27 17.37
CA PRO A 50 22.39 -27.76 16.08
C PRO A 50 22.59 -26.24 15.96
N VAL A 51 23.36 -25.83 14.95
CA VAL A 51 23.64 -24.41 14.66
C VAL A 51 22.42 -23.79 13.96
N LEU A 52 21.86 -22.70 14.50
CA LEU A 52 20.77 -21.97 13.85
C LEU A 52 21.30 -20.68 13.20
N SER A 53 20.84 -20.42 11.97
CA SER A 53 20.94 -19.09 11.36
C SER A 53 20.03 -18.09 12.08
N LEU A 54 20.24 -16.80 11.83
CA LEU A 54 19.46 -15.73 12.46
C LEU A 54 17.96 -15.89 12.23
N GLU A 55 17.54 -16.07 10.97
CA GLU A 55 16.13 -16.20 10.61
C GLU A 55 15.51 -17.52 11.08
N ALA A 56 16.29 -18.61 11.08
CA ALA A 56 15.85 -19.89 11.64
C ALA A 56 15.60 -19.81 13.15
N CYS A 57 16.44 -19.07 13.88
CA CYS A 57 16.19 -18.78 15.29
C CYS A 57 14.93 -17.93 15.47
N LYS A 58 14.81 -16.81 14.74
CA LYS A 58 13.69 -15.87 14.87
C LYS A 58 12.33 -16.52 14.57
N MET A 59 12.28 -17.45 13.61
CA MET A 59 11.04 -18.15 13.24
C MET A 59 10.34 -18.86 14.41
N PHE A 60 11.08 -19.33 15.42
CA PHE A 60 10.50 -20.05 16.57
C PHE A 60 10.76 -19.38 17.92
N CYS A 61 11.51 -18.29 17.94
CA CYS A 61 11.79 -17.55 19.17
C CYS A 61 10.72 -16.48 19.47
N ASP A 62 9.86 -16.19 18.50
CA ASP A 62 8.68 -15.34 18.62
C ASP A 62 7.42 -16.17 18.32
N ASP A 63 6.31 -15.88 19.00
CA ASP A 63 5.04 -16.62 18.84
C ASP A 63 4.48 -16.56 17.42
N TYR A 64 4.82 -15.51 16.66
CA TYR A 64 4.41 -15.32 15.27
C TYR A 64 5.59 -15.47 14.29
N GLY A 65 6.75 -15.88 14.78
CA GLY A 65 7.96 -16.08 13.98
C GLY A 65 8.34 -14.86 13.16
N LEU A 66 8.34 -15.02 11.83
CA LEU A 66 8.66 -13.96 10.87
C LEU A 66 7.42 -13.34 10.19
N LEU A 67 6.21 -13.68 10.65
CA LEU A 67 4.98 -13.30 9.98
C LEU A 67 4.68 -11.80 10.13
N TRP A 68 4.33 -11.17 9.02
CA TRP A 68 3.82 -9.80 8.97
C TRP A 68 2.78 -9.62 7.83
N PRO A 69 1.54 -9.17 8.13
CA PRO A 69 0.94 -9.06 9.45
C PRO A 69 0.84 -10.40 10.19
N LYS A 70 0.75 -10.34 11.52
CA LYS A 70 0.40 -11.51 12.34
C LYS A 70 -1.03 -12.00 12.07
N PRO A 71 -1.29 -13.32 12.02
CA PRO A 71 -2.64 -13.84 11.80
C PRO A 71 -3.59 -13.60 12.99
N THR A 72 -4.91 -13.61 12.73
CA THR A 72 -5.92 -13.14 13.69
C THR A 72 -6.76 -14.22 14.38
N ILE A 73 -6.85 -15.44 13.85
CA ILE A 73 -7.74 -16.49 14.39
C ILE A 73 -6.95 -17.61 15.06
N GLU A 74 -6.08 -18.29 14.31
CA GLU A 74 -5.28 -19.41 14.81
C GLU A 74 -3.88 -19.33 14.20
N THR A 75 -2.85 -19.51 15.02
CA THR A 75 -1.45 -19.60 14.55
C THR A 75 -0.74 -20.69 15.33
N ASN A 76 -0.27 -21.70 14.62
CA ASN A 76 0.61 -22.74 15.14
C ASN A 76 1.70 -23.00 14.09
N LEU A 77 2.94 -22.69 14.43
CA LEU A 77 4.10 -22.86 13.55
C LEU A 77 4.88 -24.15 13.84
N GLY A 78 4.45 -24.95 14.83
CA GLY A 78 5.23 -26.09 15.30
C GLY A 78 6.62 -25.66 15.79
N ASN A 79 7.59 -26.57 15.69
CA ASN A 79 8.94 -26.36 16.24
C ASN A 79 10.08 -26.76 15.27
N PHE A 80 9.77 -27.08 14.02
CA PHE A 80 10.74 -27.70 13.12
C PHE A 80 10.72 -27.10 11.72
N LEU A 81 11.91 -26.97 11.14
CA LEU A 81 12.12 -26.64 9.74
C LEU A 81 12.42 -27.91 8.94
N SER A 82 11.99 -27.93 7.69
CA SER A 82 12.38 -28.92 6.69
C SER A 82 13.14 -28.26 5.57
N LYS A 83 14.27 -28.84 5.17
CA LYS A 83 14.99 -28.43 3.97
C LYS A 83 14.16 -28.73 2.72
N ILE A 84 14.03 -27.76 1.82
CA ILE A 84 13.27 -27.88 0.57
C ILE A 84 14.13 -27.57 -0.65
N ASN A 85 13.78 -28.17 -1.79
CA ASN A 85 14.40 -27.87 -3.06
C ASN A 85 13.51 -26.89 -3.86
N MET A 86 14.01 -25.67 -4.05
CA MET A 86 13.31 -24.57 -4.75
C MET A 86 12.86 -24.95 -6.17
N ASN A 87 13.59 -25.80 -6.87
CA ASN A 87 13.27 -26.22 -8.24
C ASN A 87 12.15 -27.27 -8.32
N THR A 88 11.68 -27.76 -7.17
CA THR A 88 10.66 -28.81 -7.05
C THR A 88 9.43 -28.34 -6.29
N ILE A 89 9.17 -27.03 -6.33
CA ILE A 89 7.94 -26.43 -5.82
C ILE A 89 6.90 -26.46 -6.93
N ASP A 90 5.89 -27.31 -6.76
CA ASP A 90 4.74 -27.46 -7.65
C ASP A 90 3.51 -26.80 -7.04
N ILE A 91 2.71 -26.09 -7.84
CA ILE A 91 1.52 -25.37 -7.39
C ILE A 91 0.32 -25.87 -8.20
N GLN A 92 -0.70 -26.34 -7.50
CA GLN A 92 -1.87 -26.98 -8.08
C GLN A 92 -3.14 -26.22 -7.72
N ILE A 93 -3.84 -25.72 -8.73
CA ILE A 93 -5.18 -25.12 -8.58
C ILE A 93 -6.22 -26.25 -8.59
N THR A 94 -6.86 -26.47 -7.45
CA THR A 94 -7.74 -27.64 -7.23
C THR A 94 -9.14 -27.50 -7.82
N LYS A 95 -9.60 -26.26 -8.02
CA LYS A 95 -10.91 -25.92 -8.60
C LYS A 95 -10.72 -24.79 -9.62
N GLN A 96 -11.21 -25.00 -10.83
CA GLN A 96 -11.13 -24.03 -11.93
C GLN A 96 -12.36 -23.09 -11.93
N GLY A 97 -12.21 -21.87 -12.45
CA GLY A 97 -13.27 -20.87 -12.61
C GLY A 97 -12.80 -19.54 -13.21
N LYS A 98 -13.58 -18.47 -13.00
CA LYS A 98 -13.31 -17.13 -13.59
C LYS A 98 -12.05 -16.45 -13.05
N SER A 99 -11.48 -16.94 -11.95
CA SER A 99 -10.29 -16.38 -11.30
C SER A 99 -9.01 -17.19 -11.54
N ASP A 100 -9.02 -18.13 -12.48
CA ASP A 100 -7.86 -19.00 -12.76
C ASP A 100 -6.65 -18.20 -13.24
N ASP A 101 -6.86 -17.19 -14.09
CA ASP A 101 -5.83 -16.22 -14.52
C ASP A 101 -5.15 -15.54 -13.33
N LEU A 102 -5.96 -15.09 -12.36
CA LEU A 102 -5.48 -14.41 -11.16
C LEU A 102 -4.72 -15.38 -10.24
N LEU A 103 -5.20 -16.61 -10.08
CA LEU A 103 -4.52 -17.63 -9.28
C LEU A 103 -3.19 -18.06 -9.91
N THR A 104 -3.11 -18.16 -11.23
CA THR A 104 -1.85 -18.41 -11.94
C THR A 104 -0.86 -17.27 -11.73
N ALA A 105 -1.30 -16.02 -11.88
CA ALA A 105 -0.45 -14.85 -11.62
C ALA A 105 0.06 -14.81 -10.17
N ALA A 106 -0.81 -15.12 -9.20
CA ALA A 106 -0.42 -15.20 -7.78
C ALA A 106 0.57 -16.35 -7.51
N ALA A 107 0.41 -17.49 -8.17
CA ALA A 107 1.32 -18.63 -8.07
C ALA A 107 2.71 -18.33 -8.64
N ASP A 108 2.77 -17.62 -9.78
CA ASP A 108 4.05 -17.19 -10.38
C ASP A 108 4.75 -16.16 -9.50
N ARG A 109 3.99 -15.19 -8.95
CA ARG A 109 4.52 -14.24 -7.97
C ARG A 109 5.08 -14.93 -6.73
N PHE A 110 4.40 -15.96 -6.21
CA PHE A 110 4.90 -16.75 -5.09
C PHE A 110 6.28 -17.38 -5.38
N LYS A 111 6.48 -17.96 -6.57
CA LYS A 111 7.80 -18.50 -6.97
C LYS A 111 8.88 -17.43 -7.03
N THR A 112 8.53 -16.23 -7.53
CA THR A 112 9.44 -15.07 -7.51
C THR A 112 9.80 -14.67 -6.08
N LEU A 113 8.84 -14.58 -5.16
CA LEU A 113 9.09 -14.25 -3.75
C LEU A 113 10.00 -15.29 -3.07
N VAL A 114 9.76 -16.58 -3.31
CA VAL A 114 10.61 -17.66 -2.78
C VAL A 114 12.03 -17.52 -3.33
N SER A 115 12.19 -17.22 -4.61
CA SER A 115 13.51 -17.01 -5.21
C SER A 115 14.23 -15.80 -4.61
N SER A 116 13.51 -14.70 -4.39
CA SER A 116 14.03 -13.48 -3.76
C SER A 116 14.34 -13.61 -2.28
N SER A 117 13.92 -14.70 -1.62
CA SER A 117 14.32 -14.99 -0.23
C SER A 117 15.80 -15.35 -0.13
N VAL A 118 16.41 -15.81 -1.22
CA VAL A 118 17.86 -16.05 -1.32
C VAL A 118 18.56 -14.71 -1.57
N PRO A 119 19.50 -14.27 -0.71
CA PRO A 119 20.20 -13.01 -0.90
C PRO A 119 20.96 -12.93 -2.23
N LYS A 120 21.04 -11.73 -2.82
CA LYS A 120 21.78 -11.50 -4.07
C LYS A 120 23.24 -11.96 -3.92
N GLY A 121 23.72 -12.75 -4.89
CA GLY A 121 25.08 -13.31 -4.88
C GLY A 121 25.21 -14.68 -4.20
N PHE A 122 24.14 -15.16 -3.55
CA PHE A 122 24.08 -16.50 -2.97
C PHE A 122 23.23 -17.45 -3.83
N SER A 123 23.41 -18.75 -3.62
CA SER A 123 22.59 -19.79 -4.27
C SER A 123 22.20 -20.85 -3.24
N ALA A 124 20.92 -21.16 -3.18
CA ALA A 124 20.43 -22.27 -2.38
C ALA A 124 20.83 -23.60 -3.03
N LYS A 125 21.34 -24.54 -2.21
CA LYS A 125 21.61 -25.92 -2.64
C LYS A 125 20.31 -26.55 -3.15
N ALA A 126 20.34 -27.13 -4.35
CA ALA A 126 19.20 -27.82 -4.98
C ALA A 126 18.96 -29.21 -4.34
N ALA A 127 18.70 -29.24 -3.04
CA ALA A 127 18.53 -30.46 -2.26
C ALA A 127 17.48 -30.25 -1.17
N GLY A 128 16.75 -31.31 -0.80
CA GLY A 128 15.66 -31.23 0.18
C GLY A 128 14.39 -31.85 -0.36
N LYS A 129 13.31 -31.70 0.40
CA LYS A 129 11.98 -32.21 0.05
C LYS A 129 11.40 -31.43 -1.13
N SER A 130 10.58 -32.10 -1.94
CA SER A 130 9.70 -31.42 -2.89
C SER A 130 8.50 -30.81 -2.15
N VAL A 131 8.00 -29.68 -2.63
CA VAL A 131 6.84 -29.00 -2.04
C VAL A 131 5.70 -29.01 -3.05
N THR A 132 4.53 -29.50 -2.65
CA THR A 132 3.30 -29.34 -3.44
C THR A 132 2.37 -28.37 -2.70
N VAL A 133 2.01 -27.29 -3.37
CA VAL A 133 1.11 -26.25 -2.86
C VAL A 133 -0.26 -26.42 -3.52
N PHE A 134 -1.28 -26.76 -2.73
CA PHE A 134 -2.66 -26.89 -3.20
C PHE A 134 -3.43 -25.59 -2.93
N LEU A 135 -3.94 -24.98 -4.00
CA LEU A 135 -4.78 -23.79 -3.93
C LEU A 135 -6.26 -24.21 -4.04
N VAL A 136 -7.00 -24.01 -2.96
CA VAL A 136 -8.42 -24.33 -2.85
C VAL A 136 -9.23 -23.04 -2.75
N ASN A 137 -9.73 -22.56 -3.89
CA ASN A 137 -10.67 -21.44 -3.95
C ASN A 137 -12.10 -21.99 -3.92
N ASP A 138 -12.83 -21.76 -2.82
CA ASP A 138 -14.17 -22.33 -2.66
C ASP A 138 -15.21 -21.68 -3.59
N ASN A 139 -15.00 -20.41 -4.00
CA ASN A 139 -15.85 -19.72 -4.96
C ASN A 139 -15.00 -19.14 -6.11
N PRO A 140 -14.56 -19.97 -7.08
CA PRO A 140 -13.59 -19.57 -8.10
C PRO A 140 -14.14 -18.58 -9.15
N TYR A 141 -15.41 -18.19 -9.03
CA TYR A 141 -16.06 -17.21 -9.90
C TYR A 141 -16.02 -15.77 -9.35
N ILE A 142 -15.72 -15.59 -8.06
CA ILE A 142 -15.65 -14.28 -7.41
C ILE A 142 -14.27 -13.67 -7.67
N ARG A 143 -14.25 -12.49 -8.30
CA ARG A 143 -13.03 -11.69 -8.52
C ARG A 143 -13.27 -10.18 -8.36
N GLU A 144 -14.49 -9.80 -8.01
CA GLU A 144 -14.92 -8.41 -7.87
C GLU A 144 -14.58 -7.89 -6.47
N PHE A 145 -14.08 -6.66 -6.39
CA PHE A 145 -13.88 -5.97 -5.13
C PHE A 145 -15.22 -5.54 -4.52
N SER A 146 -15.33 -5.64 -3.20
CA SER A 146 -16.46 -5.17 -2.39
C SER A 146 -15.95 -4.85 -0.99
N LEU A 147 -16.65 -4.00 -0.22
CA LEU A 147 -16.42 -3.89 1.23
C LEU A 147 -16.81 -5.17 1.98
N ASP A 148 -17.70 -5.99 1.40
CA ASP A 148 -18.16 -7.26 1.98
C ASP A 148 -17.36 -8.48 1.47
N MET A 149 -16.25 -8.25 0.75
CA MET A 149 -15.47 -9.34 0.16
C MET A 149 -14.81 -10.22 1.23
N ASP A 150 -14.79 -11.54 1.00
CA ASP A 150 -14.16 -12.48 1.92
C ASP A 150 -12.66 -12.63 1.62
N GLU A 151 -11.83 -12.11 2.52
CA GLU A 151 -10.37 -12.17 2.48
C GLU A 151 -9.78 -13.23 3.44
N SER A 152 -10.63 -14.07 4.04
CA SER A 152 -10.20 -15.11 4.97
C SER A 152 -9.55 -16.29 4.27
N TYR A 153 -8.62 -16.94 4.98
CA TYR A 153 -7.99 -18.15 4.51
C TYR A 153 -7.55 -19.07 5.66
N GLU A 154 -7.34 -20.32 5.31
CA GLU A 154 -6.69 -21.33 6.12
C GLU A 154 -5.44 -21.82 5.40
N LEU A 155 -4.34 -21.99 6.14
CA LEU A 155 -3.08 -22.50 5.64
C LEU A 155 -2.61 -23.67 6.52
N TYR A 156 -2.41 -24.81 5.88
CA TYR A 156 -1.91 -26.02 6.52
C TYR A 156 -0.63 -26.47 5.85
N ILE A 157 0.42 -26.75 6.63
CA ILE A 157 1.65 -27.39 6.12
C ILE A 157 1.88 -28.67 6.89
N SER A 158 2.16 -29.77 6.17
CA SER A 158 2.49 -31.05 6.78
C SER A 158 3.52 -31.81 5.95
N SER A 159 4.39 -32.57 6.63
CA SER A 159 5.29 -33.52 5.98
C SER A 159 4.54 -34.83 5.70
N THR A 160 4.27 -35.14 4.43
CA THR A 160 3.49 -36.33 4.05
C THR A 160 4.33 -37.60 3.90
N SER A 161 5.64 -37.45 3.71
CA SER A 161 6.61 -38.55 3.67
C SER A 161 8.01 -38.03 4.02
N SER A 162 9.04 -38.88 3.94
CA SER A 162 10.45 -38.49 4.09
C SER A 162 10.86 -37.38 3.12
N ASP A 163 10.29 -37.36 1.91
CA ASP A 163 10.79 -36.56 0.79
C ASP A 163 9.81 -35.49 0.28
N LYS A 164 8.64 -35.35 0.91
CA LYS A 164 7.58 -34.42 0.45
C LYS A 164 6.98 -33.58 1.57
N VAL A 165 6.68 -32.32 1.23
CA VAL A 165 5.88 -31.39 2.04
C VAL A 165 4.64 -31.00 1.23
N ASN A 166 3.48 -31.05 1.87
CA ASN A 166 2.25 -30.53 1.31
C ASN A 166 1.87 -29.24 2.03
N ALA A 167 1.64 -28.17 1.28
CA ALA A 167 1.03 -26.94 1.77
C ALA A 167 -0.36 -26.82 1.14
N THR A 168 -1.40 -26.62 1.93
CA THR A 168 -2.77 -26.41 1.44
C THR A 168 -3.23 -25.04 1.87
N ILE A 169 -3.61 -24.20 0.92
CA ILE A 169 -4.23 -22.90 1.15
C ILE A 169 -5.69 -23.01 0.71
N ARG A 170 -6.60 -22.72 1.63
CA ARG A 170 -8.04 -22.69 1.37
C ARG A 170 -8.58 -21.31 1.67
N GLY A 171 -9.31 -20.71 0.73
CA GLY A 171 -9.98 -19.44 0.93
C GLY A 171 -11.35 -19.42 0.26
N ASN A 172 -12.25 -18.58 0.76
CA ASN A 172 -13.59 -18.44 0.20
C ASN A 172 -13.59 -17.71 -1.15
N SER A 173 -12.54 -16.96 -1.47
CA SER A 173 -12.35 -16.25 -2.72
C SER A 173 -10.89 -16.31 -3.18
N PHE A 174 -10.63 -15.81 -4.39
CA PHE A 174 -9.26 -15.59 -4.87
C PHE A 174 -8.43 -14.73 -3.89
N PHE A 175 -9.03 -13.69 -3.30
CA PHE A 175 -8.34 -12.74 -2.43
C PHE A 175 -7.79 -13.40 -1.17
N GLY A 176 -8.59 -14.24 -0.51
CA GLY A 176 -8.14 -15.04 0.64
C GLY A 176 -7.02 -16.01 0.26
N VAL A 177 -7.15 -16.74 -0.86
CA VAL A 177 -6.11 -17.67 -1.33
C VAL A 177 -4.79 -16.93 -1.62
N ARG A 178 -4.85 -15.75 -2.24
CA ARG A 178 -3.68 -14.90 -2.50
C ARG A 178 -3.01 -14.43 -1.21
N HIS A 179 -3.78 -14.04 -0.20
CA HIS A 179 -3.25 -13.70 1.13
C HIS A 179 -2.57 -14.89 1.81
N GLY A 180 -3.15 -16.09 1.66
CA GLY A 180 -2.55 -17.33 2.15
C GLY A 180 -1.23 -17.67 1.44
N LEU A 181 -1.09 -17.38 0.15
CA LEU A 181 0.17 -17.53 -0.59
C LEU A 181 1.24 -16.55 -0.08
N GLU A 182 0.85 -15.31 0.23
CA GLU A 182 1.77 -14.35 0.84
C GLU A 182 2.27 -14.86 2.19
N THR A 183 1.38 -15.33 3.07
CA THR A 183 1.74 -15.92 4.37
C THR A 183 2.61 -17.16 4.21
N LEU A 184 2.31 -18.07 3.27
CA LEU A 184 3.14 -19.24 2.98
C LEU A 184 4.57 -18.85 2.60
N SER A 185 4.74 -17.77 1.82
CA SER A 185 6.07 -17.32 1.40
C SER A 185 6.91 -16.73 2.55
N GLN A 186 6.28 -16.35 3.66
CA GLN A 186 6.95 -15.88 4.88
C GLN A 186 7.40 -17.04 5.78
N LEU A 187 6.87 -18.25 5.55
CA LEU A 187 7.26 -19.48 6.26
C LEU A 187 8.44 -20.20 5.61
N ILE A 188 9.04 -19.59 4.59
CA ILE A 188 10.23 -20.07 3.90
C ILE A 188 11.39 -19.13 4.25
N VAL A 189 12.47 -19.70 4.80
CA VAL A 189 13.65 -18.97 5.25
C VAL A 189 14.91 -19.50 4.59
N TYR A 190 15.89 -18.62 4.41
CA TYR A 190 17.21 -19.01 3.91
C TYR A 190 18.19 -19.24 5.07
N ASP A 191 18.71 -20.46 5.18
CA ASP A 191 19.82 -20.79 6.08
C ASP A 191 21.14 -20.47 5.36
N ASP A 192 21.68 -19.29 5.65
CA ASP A 192 22.94 -18.77 5.12
C ASP A 192 24.18 -19.48 5.67
N ILE A 193 24.08 -20.16 6.82
CA ILE A 193 25.17 -20.97 7.38
C ILE A 193 25.40 -22.21 6.51
N ARG A 194 24.33 -22.79 5.97
CA ARG A 194 24.39 -24.05 5.20
C ARG A 194 24.03 -23.91 3.72
N ASN A 195 23.65 -22.71 3.29
CA ASN A 195 23.12 -22.38 1.97
C ASN A 195 21.92 -23.26 1.59
N ASN A 196 20.96 -23.43 2.50
CA ASN A 196 19.75 -24.23 2.29
C ASN A 196 18.49 -23.37 2.38
N LEU A 197 17.50 -23.69 1.55
CA LEU A 197 16.15 -23.16 1.72
C LEU A 197 15.37 -24.06 2.68
N LEU A 198 14.72 -23.46 3.67
CA LEU A 198 13.99 -24.16 4.72
C LEU A 198 12.53 -23.70 4.73
N ILE A 199 11.59 -24.61 5.00
CA ILE A 199 10.17 -24.31 5.25
C ILE A 199 9.76 -24.78 6.63
N VAL A 200 8.86 -24.06 7.30
CA VAL A 200 8.23 -24.54 8.54
C VAL A 200 7.44 -25.82 8.26
N ARG A 201 7.67 -26.87 9.06
CA ARG A 201 7.22 -28.24 8.73
C ARG A 201 5.74 -28.50 9.03
N ASP A 202 5.28 -28.04 10.18
CA ASP A 202 3.97 -28.37 10.73
C ASP A 202 3.26 -27.05 11.05
N VAL A 203 2.34 -26.63 10.18
CA VAL A 203 1.68 -25.32 10.29
C VAL A 203 0.17 -25.47 10.26
N THR A 204 -0.49 -24.73 11.12
CA THR A 204 -1.93 -24.46 11.06
C THR A 204 -2.15 -22.98 11.31
N ILE A 205 -2.63 -22.28 10.28
CA ILE A 205 -2.98 -20.86 10.35
C ILE A 205 -4.42 -20.69 9.86
N LYS A 206 -5.21 -19.94 10.61
CA LYS A 206 -6.50 -19.40 10.17
C LYS A 206 -6.46 -17.90 10.36
N ASP A 207 -6.89 -17.17 9.35
CA ASP A 207 -6.65 -15.74 9.31
C ASP A 207 -7.71 -15.00 8.51
N ARG A 208 -7.96 -13.75 8.90
CA ARG A 208 -8.81 -12.79 8.19
C ARG A 208 -8.49 -11.37 8.67
N PRO A 209 -8.66 -10.34 7.82
CA PRO A 209 -8.51 -8.96 8.26
C PRO A 209 -9.63 -8.55 9.23
N VAL A 210 -9.32 -7.62 10.13
CA VAL A 210 -10.32 -6.93 10.97
C VAL A 210 -11.11 -5.91 10.13
N TYR A 211 -10.42 -5.13 9.28
CA TYR A 211 -11.05 -4.08 8.48
C TYR A 211 -10.97 -4.37 6.96
N PRO A 212 -12.06 -4.16 6.21
CA PRO A 212 -12.10 -4.41 4.76
C PRO A 212 -11.37 -3.36 3.91
N TYR A 213 -11.12 -2.15 4.42
CA TYR A 213 -10.42 -1.08 3.71
C TYR A 213 -9.04 -0.82 4.32
N ARG A 214 -7.97 -1.12 3.56
CA ARG A 214 -6.58 -0.99 4.03
C ARG A 214 -5.75 -0.28 2.97
N GLY A 215 -5.76 1.05 3.04
CA GLY A 215 -5.39 1.94 1.95
C GLY A 215 -3.98 2.52 1.99
N ILE A 216 -3.47 2.89 0.82
CA ILE A 216 -2.46 3.93 0.63
C ILE A 216 -3.04 4.96 -0.36
N LEU A 217 -3.09 6.22 0.04
CA LEU A 217 -3.28 7.34 -0.89
C LEU A 217 -1.94 7.75 -1.47
N LEU A 218 -1.88 7.83 -2.80
CA LEU A 218 -0.76 8.44 -3.52
C LEU A 218 -1.26 9.60 -4.37
N ASP A 219 -0.83 10.79 -3.99
CA ASP A 219 -0.96 11.99 -4.79
C ASP A 219 0.03 11.96 -5.93
N THR A 220 -0.47 12.02 -7.15
CA THR A 220 0.33 12.04 -8.37
C THR A 220 0.17 13.30 -9.21
N ALA A 221 -0.47 14.32 -8.63
CA ALA A 221 -0.74 15.60 -9.25
C ALA A 221 0.22 16.69 -8.76
N ARG A 222 0.54 16.73 -7.47
CA ARG A 222 1.56 17.65 -6.93
C ARG A 222 2.96 17.34 -7.46
N ASN A 223 3.24 16.07 -7.71
CA ASN A 223 4.39 15.58 -8.46
C ASN A 223 4.02 14.30 -9.20
N PHE A 224 4.59 14.11 -10.38
CA PHE A 224 4.30 12.95 -11.24
C PHE A 224 5.03 11.68 -10.77
N TYR A 225 4.35 10.53 -10.85
CA TYR A 225 4.94 9.22 -10.55
C TYR A 225 4.98 8.31 -11.77
N SER A 226 6.07 7.56 -11.94
CA SER A 226 6.14 6.57 -13.02
C SER A 226 5.19 5.40 -12.76
N ILE A 227 4.65 4.79 -13.83
CA ILE A 227 3.86 3.55 -13.73
C ILE A 227 4.66 2.42 -13.06
N GLU A 228 5.98 2.37 -13.32
CA GLU A 228 6.86 1.41 -12.66
C GLU A 228 6.90 1.61 -11.13
N SER A 229 7.06 2.84 -10.66
CA SER A 229 7.03 3.14 -9.22
C SER A 229 5.66 2.85 -8.59
N ILE A 230 4.56 3.09 -9.30
CA ILE A 230 3.21 2.75 -8.82
C ILE A 230 3.04 1.24 -8.68
N LYS A 231 3.43 0.46 -9.71
CA LYS A 231 3.39 -1.01 -9.66
C LYS A 231 4.28 -1.57 -8.55
N ARG A 232 5.47 -1.00 -8.36
CA ARG A 232 6.38 -1.38 -7.26
C ARG A 232 5.75 -1.12 -5.88
N THR A 233 5.03 -0.02 -5.70
CA THR A 233 4.24 0.23 -4.49
C THR A 233 3.16 -0.83 -4.28
N ILE A 234 2.42 -1.20 -5.33
CA ILE A 234 1.40 -2.25 -5.27
C ILE A 234 2.02 -3.61 -4.88
N ASP A 235 3.23 -3.95 -5.35
CA ASP A 235 3.93 -5.17 -4.92
C ASP A 235 4.20 -5.20 -3.42
N ALA A 236 4.63 -4.07 -2.85
CA ALA A 236 4.89 -3.93 -1.43
C ALA A 236 3.61 -3.92 -0.60
N MET A 237 2.54 -3.25 -1.07
CA MET A 237 1.19 -3.34 -0.48
C MET A 237 0.72 -4.78 -0.37
N ALA A 238 0.83 -5.51 -1.47
CA ALA A 238 0.43 -6.91 -1.56
C ALA A 238 1.24 -7.82 -0.62
N ALA A 239 2.52 -7.48 -0.36
CA ALA A 239 3.40 -8.22 0.54
C ALA A 239 2.97 -8.15 2.02
N VAL A 240 2.27 -7.07 2.39
CA VAL A 240 1.76 -6.85 3.75
C VAL A 240 0.23 -6.84 3.82
N LYS A 241 -0.45 -7.31 2.75
CA LYS A 241 -1.91 -7.48 2.67
C LYS A 241 -2.74 -6.18 2.74
N LEU A 242 -2.15 -5.04 2.37
CA LEU A 242 -2.92 -3.84 2.02
C LEU A 242 -3.69 -4.09 0.72
N ASN A 243 -4.90 -3.53 0.59
CA ASN A 243 -5.84 -3.92 -0.47
C ASN A 243 -6.49 -2.74 -1.22
N THR A 244 -6.17 -1.49 -0.88
CA THR A 244 -6.66 -0.33 -1.63
C THR A 244 -5.52 0.63 -1.95
N PHE A 245 -5.34 0.91 -3.24
CA PHE A 245 -4.49 1.97 -3.75
C PHE A 245 -5.41 3.13 -4.16
N HIS A 246 -5.50 4.13 -3.29
CA HIS A 246 -6.24 5.35 -3.56
C HIS A 246 -5.36 6.28 -4.39
N TRP A 247 -5.77 6.49 -5.63
CA TRP A 247 -5.02 7.27 -6.61
C TRP A 247 -5.61 8.68 -6.73
N HIS A 248 -5.02 9.60 -5.97
CA HIS A 248 -5.25 11.04 -6.10
C HIS A 248 -4.53 11.54 -7.36
N ILE A 249 -5.26 11.56 -8.49
CA ILE A 249 -4.67 11.65 -9.83
C ILE A 249 -4.67 13.06 -10.42
N THR A 250 -5.43 14.01 -9.84
CA THR A 250 -5.53 15.40 -10.29
C THR A 250 -5.59 16.35 -9.10
N ASP A 251 -4.92 17.49 -9.22
CA ASP A 251 -5.01 18.62 -8.29
C ASP A 251 -4.79 19.93 -9.07
N SER A 252 -4.81 21.06 -8.38
CA SER A 252 -4.50 22.40 -8.87
C SER A 252 -3.15 22.51 -9.60
N GLN A 253 -2.14 21.76 -9.16
CA GLN A 253 -0.78 21.82 -9.71
C GLN A 253 -0.61 21.06 -11.03
N SER A 254 -1.35 19.98 -11.28
CA SER A 254 -1.32 19.31 -12.59
C SER A 254 -2.52 18.39 -12.88
N PHE A 255 -2.77 18.19 -14.17
CA PHE A 255 -3.76 17.25 -14.71
C PHE A 255 -3.07 16.19 -15.60
N PRO A 256 -2.51 15.10 -15.03
CA PRO A 256 -1.81 14.07 -15.80
C PRO A 256 -2.74 13.07 -16.51
N LEU A 257 -4.01 12.97 -16.12
CA LEU A 257 -4.97 12.02 -16.69
C LEU A 257 -5.30 12.33 -18.17
N VAL A 258 -5.02 11.42 -19.09
CA VAL A 258 -5.34 11.63 -20.51
C VAL A 258 -6.80 11.26 -20.81
N LEU A 259 -7.56 12.26 -21.23
CA LEU A 259 -8.98 12.14 -21.60
C LEU A 259 -9.16 12.32 -23.11
N GLN A 260 -9.90 11.43 -23.75
CA GLN A 260 -10.22 11.51 -25.17
C GLN A 260 -11.28 12.59 -25.45
N LYS A 261 -12.26 12.74 -24.56
CA LYS A 261 -13.37 13.68 -24.75
C LYS A 261 -12.98 15.11 -24.38
N ARG A 262 -12.11 15.27 -23.38
CA ARG A 262 -11.60 16.56 -22.89
C ARG A 262 -10.06 16.63 -22.95
N PRO A 263 -9.45 16.47 -24.13
CA PRO A 263 -8.00 16.30 -24.27
C PRO A 263 -7.18 17.55 -23.89
N ASN A 264 -7.81 18.72 -23.85
CA ASN A 264 -7.11 19.95 -23.46
C ASN A 264 -6.76 19.97 -21.97
N LEU A 265 -7.50 19.25 -21.11
CA LEU A 265 -7.22 19.19 -19.68
C LEU A 265 -5.81 18.68 -19.43
N SER A 266 -5.40 17.56 -20.01
CA SER A 266 -4.03 17.06 -19.86
C SER A 266 -2.99 17.79 -20.71
N LYS A 267 -3.36 18.24 -21.93
CA LYS A 267 -2.42 18.97 -22.80
C LYS A 267 -1.95 20.28 -22.18
N LEU A 268 -2.83 20.96 -21.44
CA LEU A 268 -2.52 22.20 -20.74
C LEU A 268 -2.06 21.94 -19.30
N GLY A 269 -2.60 20.91 -18.65
CA GLY A 269 -2.42 20.70 -17.21
C GLY A 269 -1.31 19.74 -16.81
N ALA A 270 -0.83 18.86 -17.68
CA ALA A 270 0.27 17.97 -17.34
C ALA A 270 1.60 18.72 -17.28
N TYR A 271 2.48 18.34 -16.34
CA TYR A 271 3.82 18.94 -16.22
C TYR A 271 4.66 18.84 -17.49
N SER A 272 4.47 17.78 -18.27
CA SER A 272 5.07 17.62 -19.59
C SER A 272 4.27 16.60 -20.41
N PRO A 273 4.45 16.55 -21.74
CA PRO A 273 3.79 15.53 -22.58
C PRO A 273 4.14 14.08 -22.22
N THR A 274 5.21 13.85 -21.46
CA THR A 274 5.65 12.52 -21.01
C THR A 274 5.23 12.20 -19.57
N LYS A 275 4.70 13.18 -18.83
CA LYS A 275 4.23 13.04 -17.45
C LYS A 275 2.71 12.97 -17.43
N VAL A 276 2.19 11.94 -18.08
CA VAL A 276 0.76 11.70 -18.25
C VAL A 276 0.43 10.24 -17.98
N TYR A 277 -0.83 9.96 -17.64
CA TYR A 277 -1.36 8.61 -17.52
C TYR A 277 -2.39 8.38 -18.61
N THR A 278 -2.05 7.52 -19.57
CA THR A 278 -2.99 7.11 -20.61
C THR A 278 -4.02 6.12 -20.07
N LYS A 279 -5.14 5.96 -20.78
CA LYS A 279 -6.12 4.92 -20.46
C LYS A 279 -5.51 3.52 -20.40
N GLN A 280 -4.49 3.25 -21.23
CA GLN A 280 -3.78 1.96 -21.19
C GLN A 280 -2.90 1.84 -19.94
N ASP A 281 -2.18 2.90 -19.56
CA ASP A 281 -1.37 2.89 -18.33
C ASP A 281 -2.23 2.61 -17.10
N ILE A 282 -3.40 3.25 -17.01
CA ILE A 282 -4.34 3.04 -15.91
C ILE A 282 -4.86 1.61 -15.90
N ARG A 283 -5.30 1.08 -17.06
CA ARG A 283 -5.77 -0.32 -17.18
C ARG A 283 -4.68 -1.31 -16.79
N ASP A 284 -3.43 -1.04 -17.15
CA ASP A 284 -2.29 -1.85 -16.77
C ASP A 284 -2.05 -1.83 -15.26
N VAL A 285 -2.19 -0.68 -14.59
CA VAL A 285 -2.10 -0.58 -13.12
C VAL A 285 -3.29 -1.27 -12.44
N VAL A 286 -4.50 -1.09 -12.95
CA VAL A 286 -5.73 -1.72 -12.44
C VAL A 286 -5.64 -3.24 -12.52
N ALA A 287 -5.22 -3.80 -13.65
CA ALA A 287 -5.00 -5.23 -13.81
C ALA A 287 -3.90 -5.74 -12.88
N TYR A 288 -2.78 -5.00 -12.77
CA TYR A 288 -1.68 -5.34 -11.88
C TYR A 288 -2.09 -5.37 -10.40
N GLY A 289 -2.94 -4.41 -10.00
CA GLY A 289 -3.57 -4.36 -8.68
C GLY A 289 -4.50 -5.54 -8.44
N LEU A 290 -5.37 -5.87 -9.40
CA LEU A 290 -6.30 -6.99 -9.27
C LEU A 290 -5.59 -8.33 -9.06
N GLU A 291 -4.53 -8.63 -9.82
CA GLU A 291 -3.68 -9.82 -9.63
C GLU A 291 -3.08 -9.92 -8.21
N ARG A 292 -2.97 -8.79 -7.52
CA ARG A 292 -2.41 -8.64 -6.18
C ARG A 292 -3.46 -8.45 -5.09
N GLY A 293 -4.74 -8.48 -5.44
CA GLY A 293 -5.83 -8.19 -4.51
C GLY A 293 -5.81 -6.74 -4.00
N VAL A 294 -5.30 -5.81 -4.81
CA VAL A 294 -5.27 -4.37 -4.53
C VAL A 294 -6.24 -3.67 -5.47
N ARG A 295 -7.32 -3.14 -4.92
CA ARG A 295 -8.26 -2.25 -5.59
C ARG A 295 -7.54 -0.96 -5.96
N VAL A 296 -7.69 -0.49 -7.20
CA VAL A 296 -7.25 0.85 -7.59
C VAL A 296 -8.47 1.76 -7.55
N LEU A 297 -8.54 2.59 -6.51
CA LEU A 297 -9.63 3.52 -6.24
C LEU A 297 -9.25 4.90 -6.78
N PRO A 298 -9.91 5.41 -7.83
CA PRO A 298 -9.58 6.72 -8.34
C PRO A 298 -10.26 7.84 -7.55
N GLU A 299 -9.57 8.97 -7.49
CA GLU A 299 -10.12 10.24 -7.01
C GLU A 299 -10.11 11.28 -8.13
N PHE A 300 -11.20 12.05 -8.19
CA PHE A 300 -11.20 13.36 -8.82
C PHE A 300 -11.65 14.38 -7.78
N ASP A 301 -10.69 15.14 -7.25
CA ASP A 301 -10.98 16.11 -6.20
C ASP A 301 -11.75 17.32 -6.76
N ALA A 302 -12.84 17.67 -6.10
CA ALA A 302 -13.67 18.80 -6.46
C ALA A 302 -14.53 19.29 -5.27
N PRO A 303 -14.91 20.59 -5.23
CA PRO A 303 -14.67 21.62 -6.23
C PRO A 303 -13.41 22.46 -6.01
N ALA A 304 -12.68 22.26 -4.91
CA ALA A 304 -11.34 22.81 -4.73
C ALA A 304 -10.31 21.98 -5.50
N HIS A 305 -9.01 22.21 -5.27
CA HIS A 305 -7.95 21.37 -5.82
C HIS A 305 -8.02 21.22 -7.35
N VAL A 306 -8.38 22.30 -8.06
CA VAL A 306 -8.42 22.36 -9.52
C VAL A 306 -7.74 23.62 -10.03
N GLY A 307 -7.05 23.53 -11.17
CA GLY A 307 -6.28 24.66 -11.69
C GLY A 307 -5.72 24.38 -13.06
N GLU A 308 -4.50 23.84 -13.10
CA GLU A 308 -3.83 23.46 -14.34
C GLU A 308 -4.71 22.50 -15.17
N GLY A 309 -4.81 22.75 -16.48
CA GLY A 309 -5.67 22.04 -17.42
C GLY A 309 -6.98 22.77 -17.75
N TRP A 310 -7.48 23.60 -16.83
CA TRP A 310 -8.78 24.27 -16.96
C TRP A 310 -8.69 25.67 -17.60
N GLN A 311 -7.52 26.09 -18.06
CA GLN A 311 -7.34 27.35 -18.76
C GLN A 311 -8.27 27.46 -19.97
N ASP A 312 -8.70 28.70 -20.26
CA ASP A 312 -9.58 29.05 -21.38
C ASP A 312 -10.99 28.45 -21.36
N THR A 313 -11.34 27.63 -20.35
CA THR A 313 -12.69 27.04 -20.22
C THR A 313 -13.71 28.01 -19.63
N GLY A 314 -13.27 28.97 -18.80
CA GLY A 314 -14.17 29.81 -17.99
C GLY A 314 -14.90 29.05 -16.88
N LEU A 315 -14.47 27.82 -16.56
CA LEU A 315 -15.10 26.94 -15.57
C LEU A 315 -14.41 26.96 -14.19
N THR A 316 -13.28 27.64 -14.06
CA THR A 316 -12.58 27.84 -12.79
C THR A 316 -12.55 29.31 -12.38
N VAL A 317 -12.43 29.54 -11.07
CA VAL A 317 -12.19 30.85 -10.46
C VAL A 317 -10.97 30.78 -9.55
N CYS A 318 -10.35 31.94 -9.32
CA CYS A 318 -9.17 32.11 -8.46
C CYS A 318 -7.92 31.33 -8.87
N PHE A 319 -7.87 30.80 -10.10
CA PHE A 319 -6.68 30.09 -10.56
C PHE A 319 -5.46 31.01 -10.51
N LYS A 320 -4.44 30.65 -9.72
CA LYS A 320 -3.24 31.47 -9.45
C LYS A 320 -3.55 32.85 -8.86
N ALA A 321 -4.65 32.99 -8.10
CA ALA A 321 -4.99 34.23 -7.42
C ALA A 321 -3.94 34.63 -6.38
N GLU A 322 -3.60 35.93 -6.34
CA GLU A 322 -2.61 36.49 -5.43
C GLU A 322 -3.20 37.61 -4.53
N PRO A 323 -2.78 37.74 -3.26
CA PRO A 323 -1.92 36.80 -2.55
C PRO A 323 -2.66 35.49 -2.25
N TRP A 324 -2.06 34.34 -2.57
CA TRP A 324 -2.71 33.03 -2.50
C TRP A 324 -3.27 32.70 -1.10
N THR A 325 -2.57 33.16 -0.05
CA THR A 325 -2.96 32.99 1.38
C THR A 325 -4.33 33.55 1.73
N LYS A 326 -4.91 34.42 0.89
CA LYS A 326 -6.27 34.94 1.08
C LYS A 326 -7.35 34.02 0.51
N PHE A 327 -7.01 33.19 -0.47
CA PHE A 327 -7.96 32.49 -1.32
C PHE A 327 -7.88 30.98 -1.21
N CYS A 328 -6.77 30.39 -0.76
CA CYS A 328 -6.59 28.95 -0.64
C CYS A 328 -5.58 28.59 0.46
N VAL A 329 -5.48 27.30 0.77
CA VAL A 329 -4.56 26.75 1.79
C VAL A 329 -3.12 26.66 1.28
N GLU A 330 -2.93 26.41 -0.02
CA GLU A 330 -1.62 26.37 -0.67
C GLU A 330 -1.68 26.83 -2.13
N PRO A 331 -0.58 27.37 -2.69
CA PRO A 331 -0.53 27.77 -4.09
C PRO A 331 -0.31 26.57 -5.05
N PRO A 332 -0.86 26.62 -6.28
CA PRO A 332 -1.73 27.67 -6.79
C PRO A 332 -3.16 27.52 -6.28
N CYS A 333 -3.81 28.63 -5.93
CA CYS A 333 -5.25 28.59 -5.72
C CYS A 333 -5.99 28.19 -7.00
N GLY A 334 -7.21 27.67 -6.85
CA GLY A 334 -8.17 27.48 -7.93
C GLY A 334 -9.35 26.62 -7.48
N GLN A 335 -10.56 26.97 -7.93
CA GLN A 335 -11.78 26.19 -7.65
C GLN A 335 -12.69 26.17 -8.87
N LEU A 336 -13.47 25.11 -9.02
CA LEU A 336 -14.54 25.05 -10.02
C LEU A 336 -15.59 26.13 -9.74
N ASN A 337 -16.23 26.63 -10.79
CA ASN A 337 -17.35 27.55 -10.73
C ASN A 337 -18.67 26.77 -10.86
N PRO A 338 -19.40 26.50 -9.76
CA PRO A 338 -20.60 25.65 -9.80
C PRO A 338 -21.78 26.26 -10.56
N THR A 339 -21.73 27.54 -10.92
CA THR A 339 -22.85 28.22 -11.57
C THR A 339 -22.91 27.97 -13.07
N LYS A 340 -21.85 27.37 -13.65
CA LYS A 340 -21.77 27.04 -15.06
C LYS A 340 -22.36 25.66 -15.32
N GLU A 341 -23.43 25.58 -16.12
CA GLU A 341 -24.01 24.27 -16.48
C GLU A 341 -23.03 23.38 -17.26
N GLU A 342 -22.24 23.98 -18.15
CA GLU A 342 -21.20 23.30 -18.94
C GLU A 342 -20.16 22.57 -18.07
N LEU A 343 -19.93 23.03 -16.83
CA LEU A 343 -19.05 22.35 -15.89
C LEU A 343 -19.46 20.90 -15.68
N TYR A 344 -20.76 20.65 -15.56
CA TYR A 344 -21.26 19.31 -15.27
C TYR A 344 -21.17 18.38 -16.49
N ASP A 345 -21.10 18.92 -17.70
CA ASP A 345 -20.80 18.14 -18.91
C ASP A 345 -19.31 17.74 -18.94
N TYR A 346 -18.42 18.63 -18.50
CA TYR A 346 -17.00 18.28 -18.30
C TYR A 346 -16.82 17.19 -17.24
N LEU A 347 -17.47 17.33 -16.09
CA LEU A 347 -17.41 16.33 -15.02
C LEU A 347 -17.98 14.98 -15.47
N GLU A 348 -19.10 14.96 -16.19
CA GLU A 348 -19.64 13.73 -16.76
C GLU A 348 -18.64 13.04 -17.71
N ASP A 349 -18.00 13.80 -18.60
CA ASP A 349 -17.01 13.25 -19.51
C ASP A 349 -15.78 12.70 -18.78
N ILE A 350 -15.26 13.43 -17.78
CA ILE A 350 -14.15 12.99 -16.93
C ILE A 350 -14.52 11.67 -16.23
N TYR A 351 -15.68 11.65 -15.55
CA TYR A 351 -16.10 10.49 -14.78
C TYR A 351 -16.40 9.27 -15.66
N VAL A 352 -16.95 9.45 -16.87
CA VAL A 352 -17.17 8.34 -17.82
C VAL A 352 -15.83 7.72 -18.21
N GLU A 353 -14.84 8.52 -18.59
CA GLU A 353 -13.54 7.99 -19.00
C GLU A 353 -12.76 7.38 -17.83
N MET A 354 -12.93 7.90 -16.60
CA MET A 354 -12.42 7.27 -15.39
C MET A 354 -13.11 5.93 -15.13
N ALA A 355 -14.45 5.86 -15.17
CA ALA A 355 -15.18 4.61 -14.99
C ALA A 355 -14.75 3.52 -16.00
N GLU A 356 -14.47 3.91 -17.25
CA GLU A 356 -13.96 3.01 -18.29
C GLU A 356 -12.48 2.60 -18.11
N ALA A 357 -11.68 3.37 -17.38
CA ALA A 357 -10.27 3.07 -17.11
C ALA A 357 -10.10 2.26 -15.81
N PHE A 358 -10.90 2.57 -14.79
CA PHE A 358 -10.87 1.99 -13.45
C PHE A 358 -11.96 0.92 -13.25
N GLU A 359 -12.11 0.01 -14.21
CA GLU A 359 -13.26 -0.93 -14.33
C GLU A 359 -13.47 -1.84 -13.09
N SER A 360 -12.46 -2.02 -12.23
CA SER A 360 -12.55 -2.88 -11.04
C SER A 360 -12.93 -2.15 -9.75
N THR A 361 -13.09 -0.81 -9.76
CA THR A 361 -13.45 -0.08 -8.54
C THR A 361 -14.93 -0.25 -8.21
N ASP A 362 -15.21 -0.39 -6.92
CA ASP A 362 -16.55 -0.48 -6.31
C ASP A 362 -16.95 0.82 -5.60
N MET A 363 -16.06 1.81 -5.54
CA MET A 363 -16.25 3.12 -4.91
C MET A 363 -15.61 4.21 -5.79
N PHE A 364 -15.94 5.47 -5.51
CA PHE A 364 -15.35 6.63 -6.17
C PHE A 364 -15.06 7.74 -5.15
N HIS A 365 -13.83 8.25 -5.12
CA HIS A 365 -13.47 9.36 -4.24
C HIS A 365 -13.70 10.69 -4.99
N MET A 366 -14.40 11.63 -4.36
CA MET A 366 -14.75 12.92 -4.96
C MET A 366 -14.05 14.10 -4.26
N GLY A 367 -13.16 13.81 -3.32
CA GLY A 367 -12.37 14.79 -2.59
C GLY A 367 -13.24 15.62 -1.65
N GLY A 368 -13.41 16.90 -1.98
CA GLY A 368 -14.29 17.80 -1.24
C GLY A 368 -13.67 18.27 0.08
N ASP A 369 -12.38 18.51 0.05
CA ASP A 369 -11.61 19.19 1.08
C ASP A 369 -11.43 20.68 0.75
N GLU A 370 -11.04 21.44 1.78
CA GLU A 370 -10.47 22.80 1.73
C GLU A 370 -11.13 23.87 0.84
N VAL A 371 -12.42 23.73 0.52
CA VAL A 371 -13.18 24.74 -0.24
C VAL A 371 -13.17 26.09 0.47
N SER A 372 -12.67 27.11 -0.23
CA SER A 372 -12.57 28.49 0.20
C SER A 372 -13.79 29.30 -0.25
N GLU A 373 -14.54 29.81 0.74
CA GLU A 373 -15.66 30.70 0.47
C GLU A 373 -15.17 32.06 -0.05
N ARG A 374 -13.95 32.49 0.33
CA ARG A 374 -13.36 33.74 -0.15
C ARG A 374 -13.06 33.69 -1.64
N CYS A 375 -12.61 32.53 -2.14
CA CYS A 375 -12.41 32.35 -3.56
C CYS A 375 -13.74 32.52 -4.32
N TRP A 376 -14.77 31.76 -3.97
CA TRP A 376 -16.08 31.90 -4.62
C TRP A 376 -16.69 33.29 -4.47
N ASN A 377 -16.55 33.91 -3.30
CA ASN A 377 -17.05 35.27 -3.07
C ASN A 377 -16.24 36.35 -3.81
N SER A 378 -15.12 36.03 -4.46
CA SER A 378 -14.39 36.98 -5.31
C SER A 378 -14.96 37.07 -6.74
N SER A 379 -15.80 36.11 -7.14
CA SER A 379 -16.40 36.06 -8.48
C SER A 379 -17.75 36.76 -8.51
N GLU A 380 -17.87 37.83 -9.30
CA GLU A 380 -19.13 38.54 -9.51
C GLU A 380 -20.23 37.63 -10.06
N GLU A 381 -19.87 36.68 -10.94
CA GLU A 381 -20.81 35.72 -11.50
C GLU A 381 -21.40 34.81 -10.41
N ILE A 382 -20.57 34.32 -9.49
CA ILE A 382 -21.03 33.49 -8.39
C ILE A 382 -21.91 34.28 -7.43
N GLN A 383 -21.50 35.51 -7.07
CA GLN A 383 -22.32 36.38 -6.23
C GLN A 383 -23.70 36.62 -6.86
N ASN A 384 -23.74 36.94 -8.15
CA ASN A 384 -25.00 37.17 -8.88
C ASN A 384 -25.90 35.93 -8.88
N PHE A 385 -25.34 34.74 -9.13
CA PHE A 385 -26.09 33.49 -9.06
C PHE A 385 -26.69 33.24 -7.66
N MET A 386 -25.90 33.45 -6.60
CA MET A 386 -26.37 33.29 -5.23
C MET A 386 -27.52 34.26 -4.92
N ILE A 387 -27.38 35.54 -5.29
CA ILE A 387 -28.40 36.56 -5.08
C ILE A 387 -29.68 36.24 -5.86
N GLN A 388 -29.58 35.80 -7.12
CA GLN A 388 -30.73 35.39 -7.94
C GLN A 388 -31.49 34.20 -7.32
N ASN A 389 -30.76 33.27 -6.68
CA ASN A 389 -31.33 32.15 -5.94
C ASN A 389 -31.75 32.49 -4.49
N ARG A 390 -31.73 33.78 -4.11
CA ARG A 390 -32.08 34.28 -2.77
C ARG A 390 -31.21 33.70 -1.65
N TRP A 391 -29.94 33.44 -1.96
CA TRP A 391 -28.91 33.11 -0.97
C TRP A 391 -28.08 34.35 -0.66
N ASN A 392 -27.63 34.46 0.60
CA ASN A 392 -26.77 35.56 1.02
C ASN A 392 -25.31 35.27 0.64
N LEU A 393 -24.41 36.23 0.90
CA LEU A 393 -22.96 36.08 0.67
C LEU A 393 -22.18 35.81 1.98
N ASP A 394 -22.81 35.08 2.90
CA ASP A 394 -22.20 34.65 4.16
C ASP A 394 -21.71 33.19 4.07
N LYS A 395 -20.84 32.78 5.00
CA LYS A 395 -20.22 31.45 5.02
C LYS A 395 -21.25 30.30 4.92
N SER A 396 -22.37 30.40 5.62
CA SER A 396 -23.40 29.34 5.62
C SER A 396 -24.14 29.24 4.28
N SER A 397 -24.21 30.33 3.52
CA SER A 397 -24.82 30.34 2.20
C SER A 397 -23.90 29.73 1.14
N PHE A 398 -22.57 29.84 1.26
CA PHE A 398 -21.63 29.14 0.38
C PHE A 398 -21.67 27.61 0.56
N LEU A 399 -22.06 27.10 1.74
CA LEU A 399 -22.36 25.67 1.91
C LEU A 399 -23.54 25.21 1.04
N LYS A 400 -24.53 26.07 0.78
CA LYS A 400 -25.63 25.73 -0.14
C LYS A 400 -25.14 25.63 -1.58
N LEU A 401 -24.20 26.51 -1.97
CA LEU A 401 -23.55 26.45 -3.27
C LEU A 401 -22.69 25.18 -3.41
N TRP A 402 -21.96 24.81 -2.36
CA TRP A 402 -21.20 23.55 -2.35
C TRP A 402 -22.12 22.33 -2.43
N ASN A 403 -23.21 22.28 -1.66
CA ASN A 403 -24.19 21.21 -1.78
C ASN A 403 -24.84 21.17 -3.18
N TYR A 404 -25.10 22.33 -3.79
CA TYR A 404 -25.57 22.40 -5.18
C TYR A 404 -24.55 21.79 -6.15
N PHE A 405 -23.27 22.13 -6.00
CA PHE A 405 -22.19 21.50 -6.76
C PHE A 405 -22.17 19.98 -6.57
N GLN A 406 -22.09 19.53 -5.32
CA GLN A 406 -21.88 18.14 -4.95
C GLN A 406 -23.01 17.25 -5.45
N LYS A 407 -24.28 17.69 -5.35
CA LYS A 407 -25.42 16.92 -5.86
C LYS A 407 -25.37 16.75 -7.39
N ASN A 408 -25.08 17.82 -8.12
CA ASN A 408 -24.97 17.73 -9.57
C ASN A 408 -23.77 16.85 -9.99
N ALA A 409 -22.62 16.95 -9.31
CA ALA A 409 -21.45 16.11 -9.58
C ALA A 409 -21.72 14.63 -9.25
N GLN A 410 -22.39 14.36 -8.12
CA GLN A 410 -22.83 13.02 -7.73
C GLN A 410 -23.72 12.36 -8.79
N ASP A 411 -24.70 13.10 -9.31
CA ASP A 411 -25.58 12.60 -10.37
C ASP A 411 -24.78 12.21 -11.63
N ARG A 412 -23.75 13.00 -11.98
CA ARG A 412 -22.84 12.67 -13.10
C ARG A 412 -21.97 11.45 -12.79
N ALA A 413 -21.48 11.31 -11.57
CA ALA A 413 -20.72 10.12 -11.16
C ALA A 413 -21.59 8.85 -11.27
N TYR A 414 -22.81 8.85 -10.73
CA TYR A 414 -23.70 7.69 -10.85
C TYR A 414 -24.06 7.35 -12.29
N LYS A 415 -24.27 8.37 -13.14
CA LYS A 415 -24.49 8.17 -14.57
C LYS A 415 -23.27 7.57 -15.26
N ALA A 416 -22.07 8.08 -14.96
CA ALA A 416 -20.81 7.62 -15.54
C ALA A 416 -20.50 6.15 -15.20
N PHE A 417 -20.66 5.77 -13.92
CA PHE A 417 -20.45 4.39 -13.48
C PHE A 417 -21.63 3.45 -13.82
N GLY A 418 -22.74 3.99 -14.32
CA GLY A 418 -23.94 3.22 -14.70
C GLY A 418 -24.69 2.58 -13.53
N LYS A 419 -24.32 2.93 -12.29
CA LYS A 419 -24.91 2.42 -11.04
C LYS A 419 -24.65 3.40 -9.91
N ARG A 420 -25.45 3.28 -8.85
CA ARG A 420 -25.08 3.88 -7.55
C ARG A 420 -23.94 3.06 -6.95
N LEU A 421 -22.95 3.76 -6.41
CA LEU A 421 -21.80 3.21 -5.71
C LEU A 421 -21.43 4.15 -4.55
N PRO A 422 -20.79 3.67 -3.47
CA PRO A 422 -20.37 4.55 -2.40
C PRO A 422 -19.42 5.62 -2.90
N LEU A 423 -19.70 6.86 -2.52
CA LEU A 423 -18.86 8.02 -2.78
C LEU A 423 -18.08 8.37 -1.53
N ILE A 424 -16.85 8.80 -1.67
CA ILE A 424 -16.00 9.18 -0.52
C ILE A 424 -15.74 10.68 -0.59
N LEU A 425 -15.89 11.36 0.55
CA LEU A 425 -15.51 12.76 0.74
C LEU A 425 -14.63 12.91 1.99
N TRP A 426 -13.73 13.87 1.98
CA TRP A 426 -12.92 14.23 3.14
C TRP A 426 -13.75 14.89 4.25
N THR A 427 -13.26 14.82 5.49
CA THR A 427 -13.71 15.71 6.56
C THR A 427 -13.44 17.16 6.17
N SER A 428 -14.47 18.01 6.22
CA SER A 428 -14.45 19.39 5.75
C SER A 428 -15.62 20.17 6.37
N THR A 429 -15.78 21.44 5.98
CA THR A 429 -16.93 22.23 6.43
C THR A 429 -18.26 21.63 5.96
N LEU A 430 -18.31 20.94 4.80
CA LEU A 430 -19.53 20.30 4.30
C LEU A 430 -19.91 19.07 5.14
N THR A 431 -18.91 18.30 5.55
CA THR A 431 -19.07 17.02 6.28
C THR A 431 -19.07 17.19 7.80
N ASP A 432 -19.10 18.42 8.31
CA ASP A 432 -19.22 18.69 9.75
C ASP A 432 -20.47 18.02 10.34
N TYR A 433 -20.28 17.20 11.39
CA TYR A 433 -21.35 16.37 11.94
C TYR A 433 -22.57 17.19 12.40
N THR A 434 -22.41 18.46 12.76
CA THR A 434 -23.51 19.30 13.26
C THR A 434 -24.57 19.60 12.19
N HIS A 435 -24.22 19.48 10.91
CA HIS A 435 -25.15 19.74 9.80
C HIS A 435 -25.04 18.79 8.60
N VAL A 436 -24.12 17.82 8.60
CA VAL A 436 -23.88 16.91 7.46
C VAL A 436 -25.14 16.25 6.90
N GLU A 437 -26.08 15.82 7.75
CA GLU A 437 -27.35 15.18 7.36
C GLU A 437 -28.29 16.09 6.55
N LYS A 438 -28.03 17.40 6.47
CA LYS A 438 -28.76 18.32 5.60
C LYS A 438 -28.31 18.22 4.14
N PHE A 439 -27.11 17.70 3.91
CA PHE A 439 -26.44 17.74 2.62
C PHE A 439 -26.16 16.35 2.06
N LEU A 440 -25.70 15.43 2.93
CA LEU A 440 -25.22 14.11 2.55
C LEU A 440 -26.04 13.02 3.24
N ASP A 441 -26.16 11.88 2.57
CA ASP A 441 -26.76 10.66 3.10
C ASP A 441 -25.63 9.66 3.45
N LYS A 442 -25.64 9.12 4.67
CA LYS A 442 -24.66 8.13 5.17
C LYS A 442 -24.61 6.83 4.36
N ASP A 443 -25.69 6.48 3.66
CA ASP A 443 -25.78 5.27 2.85
C ASP A 443 -25.11 5.49 1.48
N GLU A 444 -25.05 6.74 1.02
CA GLU A 444 -24.40 7.14 -0.22
C GLU A 444 -22.93 7.57 -0.02
N TYR A 445 -22.62 8.23 1.10
CA TYR A 445 -21.31 8.81 1.38
C TYR A 445 -20.56 8.10 2.53
N ILE A 446 -19.30 7.80 2.27
CA ILE A 446 -18.28 7.42 3.25
C ILE A 446 -17.44 8.68 3.54
N ILE A 447 -17.06 8.90 4.79
CA ILE A 447 -16.24 10.07 5.16
C ILE A 447 -14.80 9.64 5.45
N GLN A 448 -13.84 10.17 4.71
CA GLN A 448 -12.42 9.98 4.98
C GLN A 448 -11.93 11.06 5.96
N VAL A 449 -11.50 10.63 7.14
CA VAL A 449 -11.17 11.51 8.26
C VAL A 449 -9.69 11.84 8.25
N TRP A 450 -9.37 13.12 8.14
CA TRP A 450 -8.00 13.62 8.28
C TRP A 450 -7.81 14.58 9.45
N THR A 451 -8.79 14.72 10.35
CA THR A 451 -8.61 15.43 11.64
C THR A 451 -7.64 14.67 12.56
N THR A 452 -7.33 15.18 13.75
CA THR A 452 -6.64 14.35 14.76
C THR A 452 -7.52 13.16 15.18
N GLY A 453 -6.91 12.09 15.66
CA GLY A 453 -7.66 10.93 16.17
C GLY A 453 -8.55 11.20 17.41
N ALA A 454 -8.35 12.34 18.07
CA ALA A 454 -9.15 12.77 19.23
C ALA A 454 -10.23 13.81 18.89
N ASP A 455 -10.38 14.17 17.61
CA ASP A 455 -11.31 15.21 17.19
C ASP A 455 -12.78 14.79 17.44
N PRO A 456 -13.62 15.65 18.05
CA PRO A 456 -15.05 15.37 18.24
C PRO A 456 -15.81 15.05 16.95
N GLN A 457 -15.33 15.48 15.77
CA GLN A 457 -15.94 15.15 14.47
C GLN A 457 -16.08 13.64 14.26
N ILE A 458 -15.09 12.84 14.67
CA ILE A 458 -15.11 11.38 14.53
C ILE A 458 -16.32 10.81 15.27
N GLN A 459 -16.46 11.13 16.55
CA GLN A 459 -17.57 10.63 17.37
C GLN A 459 -18.92 11.18 16.91
N GLY A 460 -18.98 12.45 16.51
CA GLY A 460 -20.20 13.06 15.98
C GLY A 460 -20.70 12.41 14.70
N LEU A 461 -19.80 12.06 13.77
CA LEU A 461 -20.14 11.34 12.53
C LEU A 461 -20.58 9.91 12.80
N LEU A 462 -19.89 9.19 13.69
CA LEU A 462 -20.25 7.81 14.07
C LEU A 462 -21.62 7.75 14.77
N GLN A 463 -21.92 8.73 15.64
CA GLN A 463 -23.24 8.85 16.27
C GLN A 463 -24.37 9.05 15.26
N LYS A 464 -24.06 9.62 14.09
CA LYS A 464 -25.00 9.81 12.97
C LYS A 464 -25.02 8.64 11.99
N GLY A 465 -24.22 7.60 12.25
CA GLY A 465 -24.19 6.37 11.48
C GLY A 465 -23.37 6.45 10.19
N TYR A 466 -22.50 7.45 10.04
CA TYR A 466 -21.60 7.53 8.89
C TYR A 466 -20.48 6.50 9.01
N ARG A 467 -20.12 5.92 7.87
CA ARG A 467 -18.97 5.04 7.75
C ARG A 467 -17.71 5.87 7.56
N LEU A 468 -16.63 5.49 8.23
CA LEU A 468 -15.38 6.27 8.21
C LEU A 468 -14.20 5.46 7.67
N ILE A 469 -13.33 6.16 6.95
CA ILE A 469 -11.96 5.72 6.65
C ILE A 469 -11.02 6.62 7.45
N MET A 470 -10.17 6.03 8.29
CA MET A 470 -9.27 6.79 9.16
C MET A 470 -7.95 7.13 8.45
N SER A 471 -7.66 8.42 8.32
CA SER A 471 -6.44 8.99 7.75
C SER A 471 -5.94 10.15 8.63
N ASN A 472 -6.11 10.04 9.95
CA ASN A 472 -5.85 11.12 10.90
C ASN A 472 -4.41 11.65 10.80
N TYR A 473 -4.25 12.95 10.54
CA TYR A 473 -2.97 13.54 10.13
C TYR A 473 -1.87 13.41 11.19
N ASP A 474 -2.24 13.28 12.46
CA ASP A 474 -1.28 13.13 13.53
C ASP A 474 -0.59 11.75 13.55
N ALA A 475 -1.09 10.75 12.80
CA ALA A 475 -0.47 9.43 12.73
C ALA A 475 -0.35 8.84 11.31
N LEU A 476 -1.09 9.33 10.31
CA LEU A 476 -1.19 8.67 9.01
C LEU A 476 -0.75 9.53 7.82
N TYR A 477 -0.26 10.75 8.05
CA TYR A 477 0.28 11.62 6.99
C TYR A 477 1.80 11.40 6.83
N PHE A 478 2.20 10.75 5.75
CA PHE A 478 3.57 10.28 5.54
C PHE A 478 4.49 11.34 4.89
N ASP A 479 3.91 12.46 4.47
CA ASP A 479 4.56 13.68 4.01
C ASP A 479 5.11 14.55 5.16
N CYS A 480 4.65 14.37 6.40
CA CYS A 480 5.07 15.18 7.55
C CYS A 480 6.55 15.00 7.92
N GLY A 481 7.17 16.08 8.41
CA GLY A 481 8.47 16.05 9.08
C GLY A 481 9.65 16.60 8.28
N PHE A 482 9.44 17.04 7.04
CA PHE A 482 10.48 17.59 6.17
C PHE A 482 10.54 19.12 6.26
N GLY A 483 11.47 19.73 5.52
CA GLY A 483 11.59 21.19 5.46
C GLY A 483 10.35 21.83 4.85
N ALA A 484 10.07 23.10 5.15
CA ALA A 484 8.97 23.82 4.52
C ALA A 484 9.23 23.94 2.99
N TRP A 485 8.22 23.66 2.16
CA TRP A 485 8.30 23.88 0.71
C TRP A 485 7.91 25.31 0.30
N VAL A 486 7.15 26.02 1.15
CA VAL A 486 6.97 27.47 1.10
C VAL A 486 7.58 28.11 2.36
N GLY A 487 8.47 29.08 2.18
CA GLY A 487 9.08 29.81 3.29
C GLY A 487 10.27 29.05 3.93
N SER A 488 10.32 29.02 5.26
CA SER A 488 11.40 28.40 6.03
C SER A 488 10.86 27.61 7.22
N GLY A 489 11.70 26.75 7.82
CA GLY A 489 11.30 25.84 8.90
C GLY A 489 10.92 24.46 8.37
N ASN A 490 9.86 23.89 8.91
CA ASN A 490 9.36 22.56 8.56
C ASN A 490 7.97 22.63 7.92
N ASN A 491 7.56 21.57 7.23
CA ASN A 491 6.22 21.48 6.68
C ASN A 491 5.13 21.41 7.78
N TRP A 492 3.88 21.66 7.39
CA TRP A 492 2.80 22.09 8.29
C TRP A 492 2.44 21.08 9.40
N CYS A 493 2.56 19.77 9.13
CA CYS A 493 2.17 18.70 10.04
C CYS A 493 3.37 18.04 10.75
N SER A 494 4.56 18.66 10.68
CA SER A 494 5.74 18.18 11.40
C SER A 494 5.48 18.03 12.90
N PRO A 495 6.11 17.04 13.58
CA PRO A 495 7.30 16.28 13.19
C PRO A 495 7.05 15.05 12.29
N TYR A 496 8.13 14.40 11.84
CA TYR A 496 8.06 13.12 11.14
C TYR A 496 7.37 12.06 11.99
N ILE A 497 6.46 11.31 11.39
CA ILE A 497 5.70 10.26 12.07
C ILE A 497 6.46 8.94 11.96
N GLY A 498 7.01 8.47 13.08
CA GLY A 498 7.67 7.17 13.19
C GLY A 498 6.69 6.00 13.15
N TRP A 499 7.17 4.83 12.72
CA TRP A 499 6.34 3.62 12.56
C TRP A 499 5.65 3.19 13.87
N GLN A 500 6.26 3.49 15.02
CA GLN A 500 5.71 3.22 16.35
C GLN A 500 4.38 3.97 16.57
N LYS A 501 4.31 5.24 16.13
CA LYS A 501 3.10 6.06 16.25
C LYS A 501 2.00 5.55 15.31
N VAL A 502 2.38 5.16 14.09
CA VAL A 502 1.48 4.51 13.12
C VAL A 502 0.91 3.22 13.69
N TYR A 503 1.77 2.35 14.22
CA TYR A 503 1.35 1.07 14.82
C TYR A 503 0.45 1.28 16.04
N GLY A 504 0.70 2.31 16.85
CA GLY A 504 -0.12 2.65 18.02
C GLY A 504 -1.47 3.31 17.69
N ASN A 505 -1.69 3.74 16.46
CA ASN A 505 -2.91 4.44 16.04
C ASN A 505 -4.07 3.44 15.81
N SER A 506 -4.90 3.22 16.83
CA SER A 506 -5.97 2.22 16.80
C SER A 506 -7.33 2.85 16.45
N PRO A 507 -7.93 2.50 15.29
CA PRO A 507 -9.30 2.90 14.98
C PRO A 507 -10.33 2.33 15.96
N ALA A 508 -10.10 1.14 16.52
CA ALA A 508 -11.01 0.57 17.52
C ALA A 508 -11.07 1.42 18.81
N VAL A 509 -9.96 2.05 19.20
CA VAL A 509 -9.92 3.00 20.32
C VAL A 509 -10.65 4.29 19.96
N MET A 510 -10.42 4.83 18.75
CA MET A 510 -11.07 6.07 18.29
C MET A 510 -12.58 5.91 18.14
N ALA A 511 -13.07 4.76 17.67
CA ALA A 511 -14.48 4.50 17.42
C ALA A 511 -15.28 4.06 18.64
N LEU A 512 -14.62 3.58 19.70
CA LEU A 512 -15.24 3.05 20.91
C LEU A 512 -16.24 1.92 20.62
N SER A 513 -17.54 2.20 20.71
CA SER A 513 -18.63 1.25 20.45
C SER A 513 -19.05 1.18 18.99
N TYR A 514 -18.60 2.11 18.14
CA TYR A 514 -19.02 2.21 16.73
C TYR A 514 -18.02 1.55 15.76
N ARG A 515 -17.28 0.53 16.21
CA ARG A 515 -16.16 -0.06 15.46
C ARG A 515 -16.55 -0.57 14.08
N ASP A 516 -17.75 -1.14 13.95
CA ASP A 516 -18.25 -1.70 12.68
C ASP A 516 -18.53 -0.63 11.61
N GLN A 517 -18.62 0.66 12.00
CA GLN A 517 -18.74 1.77 11.05
C GLN A 517 -17.39 2.23 10.52
N ILE A 518 -16.28 1.84 11.15
CA ILE A 518 -14.94 2.07 10.62
C ILE A 518 -14.67 1.01 9.56
N LEU A 519 -14.58 1.44 8.30
CA LEU A 519 -14.22 0.55 7.19
C LEU A 519 -12.75 0.15 7.22
N GLY A 520 -11.94 0.94 7.93
CA GLY A 520 -10.51 0.76 8.12
C GLY A 520 -9.81 2.11 8.07
N GLY A 521 -8.72 2.19 7.33
CA GLY A 521 -7.95 3.42 7.23
C GLY A 521 -7.09 3.51 5.99
N GLU A 522 -6.31 4.58 5.93
CA GLU A 522 -5.41 4.86 4.83
C GLU A 522 -4.21 5.69 5.30
N VAL A 523 -3.03 5.34 4.83
CA VAL A 523 -1.86 6.23 4.94
C VAL A 523 -1.89 7.21 3.77
N ALA A 524 -1.73 8.49 4.04
CA ALA A 524 -1.70 9.52 3.02
C ALA A 524 -0.26 9.90 2.69
N LEU A 525 0.13 9.74 1.43
CA LEU A 525 1.34 10.34 0.90
C LEU A 525 0.95 11.45 -0.08
N TRP A 526 0.79 12.65 0.48
CA TRP A 526 0.75 13.89 -0.27
C TRP A 526 2.12 14.19 -0.89
N SER A 527 2.13 14.83 -2.06
CA SER A 527 3.29 14.83 -2.95
C SER A 527 3.84 16.21 -3.26
N GLU A 528 3.58 17.23 -2.44
CA GLU A 528 4.27 18.54 -2.54
C GLU A 528 5.80 18.36 -2.42
N GLN A 529 6.23 17.34 -1.66
CA GLN A 529 7.64 17.02 -1.39
C GLN A 529 7.97 15.54 -1.59
N SER A 530 7.21 14.83 -2.44
CA SER A 530 7.49 13.44 -2.79
C SER A 530 7.29 13.18 -4.29
N ASP A 531 8.06 12.25 -4.83
CA ASP A 531 8.11 11.85 -6.23
C ASP A 531 8.69 10.42 -6.33
N PRO A 532 8.91 9.84 -7.53
CA PRO A 532 9.45 8.49 -7.67
C PRO A 532 10.76 8.21 -6.93
N ALA A 533 11.60 9.22 -6.70
CA ALA A 533 12.89 9.03 -6.03
C ALA A 533 12.75 8.85 -4.51
N THR A 534 11.64 9.32 -3.94
CA THR A 534 11.40 9.32 -2.48
C THR A 534 10.29 8.36 -2.05
N LEU A 535 9.42 7.95 -2.98
CA LEU A 535 8.24 7.11 -2.76
C LEU A 535 8.50 5.94 -1.81
N ASP A 536 9.49 5.12 -2.14
CA ASP A 536 9.77 3.87 -1.43
C ASP A 536 10.11 4.14 0.05
N GLY A 537 10.97 5.13 0.31
CA GLY A 537 11.37 5.50 1.67
C GLY A 537 10.25 6.20 2.44
N ARG A 538 9.38 6.97 1.76
CA ARG A 538 8.22 7.60 2.41
C ARG A 538 7.21 6.56 2.89
N LEU A 539 6.89 5.58 2.06
CA LEU A 539 5.89 4.56 2.39
C LEU A 539 6.46 3.47 3.30
N TRP A 540 7.65 2.95 3.01
CA TRP A 540 8.12 1.70 3.59
C TRP A 540 9.28 1.92 4.57
N PRO A 541 9.25 1.27 5.75
CA PRO A 541 8.32 0.24 6.21
C PRO A 541 7.13 0.77 7.03
N ARG A 542 6.91 2.09 7.14
CA ARG A 542 5.82 2.65 7.97
C ARG A 542 4.43 2.14 7.56
N ALA A 543 4.18 1.95 6.26
CA ALA A 543 2.93 1.39 5.75
C ALA A 543 2.74 -0.09 6.15
N ALA A 544 3.81 -0.83 6.45
CA ALA A 544 3.71 -2.17 7.02
C ALA A 544 3.17 -2.11 8.47
N ALA A 545 3.56 -1.09 9.24
CA ALA A 545 3.04 -0.84 10.59
C ALA A 545 1.53 -0.63 10.55
N PHE A 546 1.09 0.22 9.62
CA PHE A 546 -0.31 0.44 9.32
C PHE A 546 -1.01 -0.85 8.87
N ALA A 547 -0.37 -1.66 8.02
CA ALA A 547 -0.96 -2.90 7.52
C ALA A 547 -1.27 -3.92 8.64
N GLU A 548 -0.37 -4.13 9.60
CA GLU A 548 -0.67 -5.01 10.75
C GLU A 548 -1.74 -4.43 11.66
N ARG A 549 -1.72 -3.10 11.87
CA ARG A 549 -2.78 -2.42 12.61
C ARG A 549 -4.14 -2.68 11.97
N MET A 550 -4.31 -2.48 10.65
CA MET A 550 -5.59 -2.73 9.99
C MET A 550 -5.94 -4.21 9.80
N TRP A 551 -4.94 -5.09 9.68
CA TRP A 551 -5.18 -6.52 9.51
C TRP A 551 -5.60 -7.17 10.84
N ALA A 552 -4.89 -6.88 11.93
CA ALA A 552 -5.00 -7.63 13.18
C ALA A 552 -5.55 -6.83 14.37
N GLU A 553 -5.63 -5.49 14.27
CA GLU A 553 -6.01 -4.58 15.36
C GLU A 553 -5.43 -4.99 16.73
N PRO A 554 -4.09 -5.14 16.85
CA PRO A 554 -3.47 -5.73 18.02
C PRO A 554 -3.72 -4.90 19.28
N SER A 555 -4.02 -5.58 20.39
CA SER A 555 -4.06 -4.96 21.73
C SER A 555 -2.67 -4.72 22.32
N THR A 556 -1.64 -5.34 21.74
CA THR A 556 -0.24 -5.20 22.13
C THR A 556 0.38 -3.92 21.58
N ALA A 557 1.41 -3.42 22.24
CA ALA A 557 2.10 -2.20 21.83
C ALA A 557 3.10 -2.48 20.69
N TRP A 558 3.73 -1.44 20.16
CA TRP A 558 4.68 -1.57 19.04
C TRP A 558 5.93 -2.37 19.41
N GLN A 559 6.35 -2.33 20.67
CA GLN A 559 7.51 -3.06 21.17
C GLN A 559 7.37 -4.57 20.95
N ASP A 560 6.15 -5.10 21.12
CA ASP A 560 5.85 -6.53 20.89
C ASP A 560 5.89 -6.91 19.40
N ALA A 561 5.95 -5.92 18.50
CA ALA A 561 6.03 -6.12 17.05
C ALA A 561 7.40 -5.71 16.46
N GLU A 562 8.27 -5.06 17.25
CA GLU A 562 9.54 -4.47 16.81
C GLU A 562 10.41 -5.46 16.05
N HIS A 563 10.62 -6.66 16.61
CA HIS A 563 11.46 -7.68 15.98
C HIS A 563 10.96 -8.12 14.60
N ARG A 564 9.64 -8.27 14.44
CA ARG A 564 9.01 -8.64 13.17
C ARG A 564 8.97 -7.46 12.19
N MET A 565 8.81 -6.23 12.70
CA MET A 565 8.90 -5.00 11.91
C MET A 565 10.29 -4.86 11.27
N LEU A 566 11.35 -5.08 12.04
CA LEU A 566 12.72 -5.09 11.51
C LEU A 566 12.90 -6.16 10.42
N HIS A 567 12.31 -7.34 10.59
CA HIS A 567 12.37 -8.40 9.58
C HIS A 567 11.60 -8.03 8.29
N VAL A 568 10.36 -7.52 8.40
CA VAL A 568 9.57 -7.17 7.21
C VAL A 568 10.24 -6.04 6.41
N ARG A 569 10.96 -5.13 7.07
CA ARG A 569 11.80 -4.13 6.39
C ARG A 569 12.87 -4.79 5.51
N GLU A 570 13.62 -5.77 6.03
CA GLU A 570 14.61 -6.50 5.24
C GLU A 570 13.98 -7.30 4.10
N ARG A 571 12.79 -7.88 4.32
CA ARG A 571 12.02 -8.54 3.25
C ARG A 571 11.67 -7.56 2.12
N LEU A 572 11.21 -6.35 2.44
CA LEU A 572 10.91 -5.31 1.45
C LEU A 572 12.18 -4.89 0.67
N VAL A 573 13.32 -4.75 1.35
CA VAL A 573 14.61 -4.46 0.68
C VAL A 573 15.00 -5.58 -0.30
N ARG A 574 14.80 -6.86 0.06
CA ARG A 574 15.04 -8.01 -0.84
C ARG A 574 14.13 -8.01 -2.07
N MET A 575 12.92 -7.46 -1.94
CA MET A 575 12.01 -7.24 -3.06
C MET A 575 12.43 -6.08 -3.99
N GLY A 576 13.48 -5.33 -3.63
CA GLY A 576 13.95 -4.17 -4.39
C GLY A 576 13.27 -2.86 -4.00
N ILE A 577 12.59 -2.83 -2.84
CA ILE A 577 12.02 -1.60 -2.29
C ILE A 577 13.12 -0.83 -1.54
N GLN A 578 13.26 0.45 -1.84
CA GLN A 578 14.20 1.34 -1.15
C GLN A 578 13.63 1.80 0.20
N ALA A 579 13.32 0.85 1.09
CA ALA A 579 12.68 1.10 2.37
C ALA A 579 13.61 1.84 3.36
N GLU A 580 13.04 2.78 4.11
CA GLU A 580 13.72 3.50 5.18
C GLU A 580 14.39 2.56 6.16
N SER A 581 15.53 2.99 6.69
CA SER A 581 16.25 2.25 7.73
C SER A 581 15.65 2.60 9.09
N LEU A 582 15.20 1.59 9.83
CA LEU A 582 14.62 1.81 11.17
C LEU A 582 15.70 1.92 12.25
N GLU A 583 16.65 0.99 12.22
CA GLU A 583 17.67 0.81 13.26
C GLU A 583 18.99 0.33 12.65
N PRO A 584 20.11 0.37 13.40
CA PRO A 584 21.30 -0.37 13.03
C PRO A 584 20.98 -1.86 12.85
N GLU A 585 21.48 -2.49 11.78
CA GLU A 585 21.32 -3.94 11.56
C GLU A 585 21.87 -4.77 12.74
N TRP A 586 22.80 -4.21 13.50
CA TRP A 586 23.28 -4.79 14.75
C TRP A 586 22.13 -5.06 15.74
N CYS A 587 21.14 -4.19 15.86
CA CYS A 587 19.96 -4.40 16.73
C CYS A 587 19.12 -5.58 16.25
N TYR A 588 18.90 -5.70 14.93
CA TYR A 588 18.23 -6.86 14.33
C TYR A 588 18.96 -8.18 14.63
N GLN A 589 20.30 -8.17 14.62
CA GLN A 589 21.13 -9.35 14.92
C GLN A 589 21.30 -9.64 16.43
N ASN A 590 20.98 -8.70 17.32
CA ASN A 590 21.20 -8.80 18.78
C ASN A 590 19.97 -8.33 19.56
N GLN A 591 18.90 -9.13 19.51
CA GLN A 591 17.58 -8.76 20.06
C GLN A 591 17.64 -8.42 21.56
N GLY A 592 16.94 -7.34 21.94
CA GLY A 592 16.85 -6.87 23.32
C GLY A 592 18.06 -6.08 23.85
N LEU A 593 19.06 -5.78 23.01
CA LEU A 593 20.18 -4.91 23.37
C LEU A 593 20.02 -3.45 22.92
N CYS A 594 19.04 -3.17 22.06
CA CYS A 594 18.65 -1.82 21.66
C CYS A 594 17.27 -1.52 22.27
N TYR A 595 17.24 -0.68 23.31
CA TYR A 595 16.02 -0.29 24.02
C TYR A 595 16.18 1.14 24.53
N GLY A 596 15.09 1.89 24.67
CA GLY A 596 15.11 3.30 25.09
C GLY A 596 13.75 3.90 25.37
#